data_AF-A0AAE4RGD7-F1
#
_entry.id   AF-A0AAE4RGD7-F1
#
_cell.length_a   1.000
_cell.length_b   1.000
_cell.length_c   1.000
_cell.angle_alpha   90.00
_cell.angle_beta   90.00
_cell.angle_gamma   90.00
#
_symmetry.space_group_name_H-M   'P 1'
#
loop_
_entity.id
_entity.type
_entity.pdbx_description
1 polymer ?
#
loop_
_entity_poly.entity_id
_entity_poly.type
_entity_poly.pdbx_seq_one_letter_code
_entity_poly.pdbx_strand_id
1 'polypeptide(L)'
;MAACAATVAMLFATAGWAAADVPADEPAPASQPNCTAADLAQVSSGVAAATSAYLFTHPDVNDYFTSLKGQPRSDMRDQLKQYMDANPQTHADLEGIRQPLTDFQNRCR
;
A
#
# COMPACT_ATOMS: atom_id res chain seq x y z
N MET A 1 44.62 -20.77 30.62
CA MET A 1 43.80 -21.66 31.47
C MET A 1 43.17 -20.77 32.53
N ALA A 2 41.86 -20.66 32.75
CA ALA A 2 40.70 -21.36 32.22
C ALA A 2 39.46 -20.42 32.35
N ALA A 3 38.47 -20.67 31.50
CA ALA A 3 37.13 -20.06 31.43
C ALA A 3 36.23 -20.53 32.61
N CYS A 4 34.97 -20.15 32.84
CA CYS A 4 33.86 -19.54 32.08
C CYS A 4 32.99 -18.72 33.07
N ALA A 5 32.34 -17.65 32.61
CA ALA A 5 31.37 -16.89 33.40
C ALA A 5 29.93 -17.35 33.10
N ALA A 6 29.15 -17.57 34.16
CA ALA A 6 27.80 -18.13 34.14
C ALA A 6 26.75 -17.19 33.52
N THR A 7 25.88 -17.73 32.67
CA THR A 7 24.66 -17.06 32.19
C THR A 7 23.46 -17.62 32.94
N VAL A 8 22.63 -16.72 33.48
CA VAL A 8 21.46 -17.01 34.32
C VAL A 8 20.42 -17.80 33.52
N ALA A 9 20.10 -19.00 34.01
CA ALA A 9 18.90 -19.74 33.66
C ALA A 9 17.72 -19.25 34.52
N MET A 10 16.58 -18.92 33.91
CA MET A 10 15.30 -18.91 34.61
C MET A 10 14.46 -20.09 34.14
N LEU A 11 14.14 -20.97 35.08
CA LEU A 11 13.31 -22.17 34.96
C LEU A 11 11.90 -21.87 35.51
N PHE A 12 10.89 -22.19 34.70
CA PHE A 12 9.53 -22.70 34.95
C PHE A 12 8.64 -22.21 36.12
N ALA A 13 7.38 -21.88 35.77
CA ALA A 13 6.20 -22.24 36.56
C ALA A 13 5.02 -22.63 35.64
N THR A 14 4.46 -23.80 35.89
CA THR A 14 3.34 -24.46 35.19
C THR A 14 1.99 -24.08 35.80
N ALA A 15 1.02 -23.67 34.98
CA ALA A 15 -0.42 -23.76 35.29
C ALA A 15 -1.21 -23.89 33.99
N GLY A 16 -2.01 -24.95 33.89
CA GLY A 16 -2.59 -25.46 32.64
C GLY A 16 -3.47 -24.48 31.88
N TRP A 17 -3.28 -24.46 30.57
CA TRP A 17 -4.31 -24.04 29.63
C TRP A 17 -4.83 -25.32 28.99
N ALA A 18 -6.12 -25.57 29.20
CA ALA A 18 -6.84 -26.63 28.53
C ALA A 18 -6.53 -26.57 27.02
N ALA A 19 -6.14 -27.71 26.45
CA ALA A 19 -6.17 -27.91 25.02
C ALA A 19 -7.64 -27.75 24.59
N ALA A 20 -8.01 -26.54 24.17
CA ALA A 20 -9.11 -26.40 23.24
C ALA A 20 -8.57 -26.96 21.93
N ASP A 21 -9.09 -28.10 21.49
CA ASP A 21 -9.02 -28.58 20.12
C ASP A 21 -9.43 -27.43 19.19
N VAL A 22 -8.46 -26.62 18.76
CA VAL A 22 -8.61 -25.80 17.57
C VAL A 22 -8.43 -26.79 16.44
N PRO A 23 -9.47 -27.11 15.64
CA PRO A 23 -9.26 -27.92 14.45
C PRO A 23 -8.27 -27.16 13.56
N ALA A 24 -7.03 -27.64 13.55
CA ALA A 24 -5.98 -27.22 12.66
C ALA A 24 -6.17 -27.96 11.33
N ASP A 25 -7.23 -27.68 10.58
CA ASP A 25 -7.38 -28.19 9.21
C ASP A 25 -8.50 -27.47 8.41
N GLU A 26 -8.40 -26.16 8.26
CA GLU A 26 -8.79 -25.56 6.99
C GLU A 26 -7.58 -24.78 6.46
N PRO A 27 -7.03 -25.16 5.29
CA PRO A 27 -6.16 -24.25 4.55
C PRO A 27 -6.94 -22.95 4.42
N ALA A 28 -6.37 -21.83 4.89
CA ALA A 28 -6.90 -20.53 4.55
C ALA A 28 -7.10 -20.52 3.03
N PRO A 29 -8.27 -20.07 2.52
CA PRO A 29 -8.55 -20.09 1.10
C PRO A 29 -7.34 -19.49 0.39
N ALA A 30 -6.71 -20.28 -0.49
CA ALA A 30 -5.51 -19.83 -1.18
C ALA A 30 -5.86 -18.50 -1.83
N SER A 31 -5.20 -17.41 -1.39
CA SER A 31 -5.37 -16.11 -2.03
C SER A 31 -5.15 -16.32 -3.52
N GLN A 32 -6.01 -15.71 -4.35
CA GLN A 32 -5.83 -15.75 -5.79
C GLN A 32 -4.35 -15.46 -6.11
N PRO A 33 -3.73 -16.21 -7.04
CA PRO A 33 -2.31 -16.03 -7.30
C PRO A 33 -2.02 -14.58 -7.69
N ASN A 34 -0.99 -13.99 -7.09
CA ASN A 34 -0.60 -12.59 -7.24
C ASN A 34 -1.58 -11.55 -6.62
N CYS A 35 -2.32 -11.92 -5.57
CA CYS A 35 -3.20 -11.01 -4.82
C CYS A 35 -2.74 -10.78 -3.37
N THR A 36 -1.42 -10.77 -3.14
CA THR A 36 -0.84 -10.50 -1.83
C THR A 36 -0.60 -9.00 -1.61
N ALA A 37 -0.27 -8.63 -0.37
CA ALA A 37 0.20 -7.27 -0.07
C ALA A 37 1.48 -6.91 -0.85
N ALA A 38 2.36 -7.87 -1.12
CA ALA A 38 3.57 -7.64 -1.93
C ALA A 38 3.21 -7.30 -3.39
N ASP A 39 2.20 -7.97 -3.96
CA ASP A 39 1.73 -7.69 -5.32
C ASP A 39 1.09 -6.30 -5.42
N LEU A 40 0.27 -5.92 -4.42
CA LEU A 40 -0.29 -4.57 -4.35
C LEU A 40 0.81 -3.51 -4.24
N ALA A 41 1.82 -3.74 -3.40
CA ALA A 41 2.96 -2.85 -3.26
C ALA A 41 3.72 -2.69 -4.59
N GLN A 42 3.92 -3.79 -5.32
CA GLN A 42 4.56 -3.74 -6.63
C GLN A 42 3.74 -2.91 -7.64
N VAL A 43 2.43 -3.14 -7.75
CA VAL A 43 1.56 -2.36 -8.65
C VAL A 43 1.56 -0.87 -8.28
N SER A 44 1.40 -0.57 -6.98
CA SER A 44 1.39 0.82 -6.50
C SER A 44 2.73 1.53 -6.73
N SER A 45 3.86 0.85 -6.56
CA SER A 45 5.17 1.40 -6.90
C SER A 45 5.31 1.75 -8.39
N GLY A 46 4.78 0.89 -9.27
CA GLY A 46 4.76 1.15 -10.72
C GLY A 46 3.92 2.37 -11.07
N VAL A 47 2.72 2.49 -10.49
CA VAL A 47 1.85 3.66 -10.67
C VAL A 47 2.52 4.93 -10.14
N ALA A 48 3.19 4.87 -8.99
CA ALA A 48 3.92 6.01 -8.43
C ALA A 48 5.08 6.43 -9.35
N ALA A 49 5.84 5.49 -9.89
CA ALA A 49 6.93 5.79 -10.84
C ALA A 49 6.39 6.42 -12.14
N ALA A 50 5.31 5.89 -12.70
CA ALA A 50 4.65 6.45 -13.89
C ALA A 50 4.10 7.87 -13.62
N THR A 51 3.51 8.08 -12.44
CA THR A 51 3.06 9.41 -12.01
C THR A 51 4.23 10.39 -11.92
N SER A 52 5.36 9.97 -11.33
CA SER A 52 6.56 10.81 -11.26
C SER A 52 7.07 11.21 -12.65
N ALA A 53 7.13 10.26 -13.58
CA ALA A 53 7.54 10.54 -14.95
C ALA A 53 6.59 11.54 -15.63
N TYR A 54 5.28 11.36 -15.46
CA TYR A 54 4.26 12.28 -16.00
C TYR A 54 4.44 13.69 -15.46
N LEU A 55 4.60 13.85 -14.14
CA LEU A 55 4.76 15.18 -13.53
C LEU A 55 6.04 15.88 -14.01
N PHE A 56 7.14 15.15 -14.22
CA PHE A 56 8.37 15.76 -14.77
C PHE A 56 8.24 16.20 -16.23
N THR A 57 7.35 15.59 -17.02
CA THR A 57 7.07 16.00 -18.40
C THR A 57 5.91 16.99 -18.52
N HIS A 58 5.16 17.23 -17.44
CA HIS A 58 4.03 18.14 -17.35
C HIS A 58 4.27 19.14 -16.20
N PRO A 59 5.16 20.13 -16.39
CA PRO A 59 5.57 21.05 -15.32
C PRO A 59 4.39 21.87 -14.77
N ASP A 60 3.42 22.22 -15.61
CA ASP A 60 2.18 22.90 -15.20
C ASP A 60 1.33 22.05 -14.24
N VAL A 61 1.21 20.75 -14.52
CA VAL A 61 0.51 19.81 -13.65
C VAL A 61 1.30 19.62 -12.35
N ASN A 62 2.62 19.48 -12.44
CA ASN A 62 3.49 19.36 -11.27
C ASN A 62 3.39 20.57 -10.34
N ASP A 63 3.40 21.77 -10.90
CA ASP A 63 3.27 23.02 -10.14
C ASP A 63 1.90 23.10 -9.46
N TYR A 64 0.83 22.72 -10.16
CA TYR A 64 -0.51 22.66 -9.58
C TYR A 64 -0.57 21.70 -8.38
N PHE A 65 -0.15 20.45 -8.53
CA PHE A 65 -0.15 19.48 -7.42
C PHE A 65 0.77 19.92 -6.27
N THR A 66 1.89 20.57 -6.57
CA THR A 66 2.79 21.14 -5.55
C THR A 66 2.15 22.28 -4.78
N SER A 67 1.33 23.11 -5.43
CA SER A 67 0.62 24.24 -4.80
C SER A 67 -0.40 23.81 -3.74
N LEU A 68 -0.87 22.56 -3.80
CA LEU A 68 -1.82 22.01 -2.82
C LEU A 68 -1.16 21.70 -1.45
N LYS A 69 0.18 21.79 -1.35
CA LYS A 69 0.91 21.47 -0.12
C LYS A 69 0.46 22.36 1.05
N GLY A 70 0.04 21.71 2.14
CA GLY A 70 -0.35 22.38 3.38
C GLY A 70 -1.84 22.75 3.46
N GLN A 71 -2.61 22.51 2.41
CA GLN A 71 -4.06 22.72 2.46
C GLN A 71 -4.78 21.63 3.26
N PRO A 72 -5.96 21.93 3.84
CA PRO A 72 -6.85 20.92 4.40
C PRO A 72 -7.26 19.88 3.36
N ARG A 73 -7.38 18.62 3.77
CA ARG A 73 -7.75 17.51 2.86
C ARG A 73 -9.10 17.72 2.18
N SER A 74 -10.07 18.37 2.83
CA SER A 74 -11.37 18.72 2.23
C SER A 74 -11.17 19.60 1.01
N ASP A 75 -10.42 20.69 1.19
CA ASP A 75 -10.24 21.74 0.19
C ASP A 75 -9.44 21.22 -1.01
N MET A 76 -8.44 20.36 -0.75
CA MET A 76 -7.68 19.67 -1.80
C MET A 76 -8.58 18.83 -2.71
N ARG A 77 -9.60 18.13 -2.16
CA ARG A 77 -10.48 17.27 -2.97
C ARG A 77 -11.33 18.09 -3.93
N ASP A 78 -11.89 19.19 -3.45
CA ASP A 78 -12.73 20.07 -4.28
C ASP A 78 -11.89 20.75 -5.37
N GLN A 79 -10.70 21.23 -5.02
CA GLN A 79 -9.75 21.81 -5.98
C GLN A 79 -9.32 20.80 -7.04
N LEU A 80 -8.95 19.58 -6.63
CA LEU A 80 -8.61 18.50 -7.56
C LEU A 80 -9.75 18.18 -8.52
N LYS A 81 -10.99 18.10 -8.02
CA LYS A 81 -12.16 17.88 -8.87
C LYS A 81 -12.30 18.99 -9.90
N GLN A 82 -12.25 20.25 -9.47
CA GLN A 82 -12.36 21.39 -10.37
C GLN A 82 -11.23 21.41 -11.41
N TYR A 83 -10.01 21.07 -11.00
CA TYR A 83 -8.87 20.98 -11.91
C TYR A 83 -9.06 19.87 -12.94
N MET A 84 -9.52 18.68 -12.55
CA MET A 84 -9.77 17.59 -13.51
C MET A 84 -10.92 17.92 -14.47
N ASP A 85 -11.99 18.56 -13.99
CA ASP A 85 -13.11 19.01 -14.84
C ASP A 85 -12.65 20.06 -15.88
N ALA A 86 -11.70 20.92 -15.52
CA ALA A 86 -11.12 21.93 -16.41
C ALA A 86 -10.00 21.38 -17.34
N ASN A 87 -9.38 20.26 -16.97
CA ASN A 87 -8.25 19.66 -17.69
C ASN A 87 -8.56 18.21 -18.08
N PRO A 88 -9.48 17.97 -19.03
CA PRO A 88 -9.94 16.62 -19.37
C PRO A 88 -8.84 15.72 -19.93
N GLN A 89 -7.83 16.28 -20.61
CA GLN A 89 -6.68 15.49 -21.08
C GLN A 89 -5.82 15.01 -19.90
N THR A 90 -5.43 15.91 -18.99
CA THR A 90 -4.70 15.56 -17.77
C THR A 90 -5.45 14.55 -16.93
N HIS A 91 -6.78 14.71 -16.85
CA HIS A 91 -7.62 13.75 -16.16
C HIS A 91 -7.53 12.36 -16.80
N ALA A 92 -7.72 12.26 -18.12
CA ALA A 92 -7.61 11.00 -18.85
C ALA A 92 -6.21 10.35 -18.73
N ASP A 93 -5.14 11.15 -18.78
CA ASP A 93 -3.78 10.66 -18.61
C ASP A 93 -3.56 10.07 -17.20
N LEU A 94 -3.98 10.79 -16.15
CA LEU A 94 -3.86 10.34 -14.76
C LEU A 94 -4.78 9.15 -14.44
N GLU A 95 -5.97 9.08 -15.05
CA GLU A 95 -6.82 7.89 -15.02
C GLU A 95 -6.12 6.70 -15.66
N GLY A 96 -5.47 6.90 -16.81
CA GLY A 96 -4.63 5.90 -17.50
C GLY A 96 -3.50 5.38 -16.61
N ILE A 97 -2.75 6.28 -15.99
CA ILE A 97 -1.64 5.94 -15.06
C ILE A 97 -2.13 5.11 -13.87
N ARG A 98 -3.36 5.32 -13.40
CA ARG A 98 -3.94 4.60 -12.26
C ARG A 98 -4.62 3.29 -12.62
N GLN A 99 -4.87 3.00 -13.90
CA GLN A 99 -5.56 1.77 -14.32
C GLN A 99 -4.99 0.48 -13.70
N PRO A 100 -3.66 0.28 -13.57
CA PRO A 100 -3.13 -0.94 -12.97
C PRO A 100 -3.64 -1.23 -11.55
N LEU A 101 -3.91 -0.18 -10.75
CA LEU A 101 -4.49 -0.35 -9.41
C LEU A 101 -5.96 -0.75 -9.47
N THR A 102 -6.73 -0.15 -10.37
CA THR A 102 -8.13 -0.51 -10.63
C THR A 102 -8.24 -1.95 -11.10
N ASP A 103 -7.39 -2.35 -12.05
CA ASP A 103 -7.33 -3.72 -12.58
C ASP A 103 -6.94 -4.72 -11.49
N PHE A 104 -5.95 -4.38 -10.66
CA PHE A 104 -5.58 -5.19 -9.50
C PHE A 104 -6.76 -5.37 -8.55
N GLN A 105 -7.45 -4.29 -8.17
CA GLN A 105 -8.60 -4.35 -7.27
C GLN A 105 -9.75 -5.17 -7.85
N ASN A 106 -10.04 -5.02 -9.15
CA ASN A 106 -11.10 -5.78 -9.82
C ASN A 106 -10.82 -7.29 -9.84
N ARG A 107 -9.54 -7.66 -9.95
CA ARG A 107 -9.07 -9.06 -9.95
C ARG A 107 -8.98 -9.66 -8.54
N CYS A 108 -8.49 -8.89 -7.58
CA CYS A 108 -8.06 -9.38 -6.25
C CYS A 108 -9.03 -9.07 -5.10
N ARG A 109 -10.19 -8.48 -5.40
CA ARG A 109 -11.30 -8.32 -4.44
C ARG A 109 -11.98 -9.66 -4.09
#